data_AF-C0D6X1-F1
#
_entry.id   AF-C0D6X1-F1
#
_cell.length_a   1.000
_cell.length_b   1.000
_cell.length_c   1.000
_cell.angle_alpha   90.00
_cell.angle_beta   90.00
_cell.angle_gamma   90.00
#
_symmetry.space_group_name_H-M   'P 1'
#
loop_
_entity.id
_entity.type
_entity.pdbx_description
1 polymer ?
#
loop_
_entity_poly.entity_id
_entity_poly.type
_entity_poly.pdbx_seq_one_letter_code
_entity_poly.pdbx_strand_id
1 'polypeptide(L)'
;MMSDLIADMYPAALDCGIPPEEFWSYSLAEIRDRIESYERTRRREEKQRILYINDLAGLIGLYMQRLFDKDVPIPQPWEQHPALFQAEKARYEETHRAEMLEKARNSRKEYAQRYNEMRRRRASIRAERW
;
A
#
# COMPACT_ATOMS: atom_id res chain seq x y z
N MET A 1 27.13 4.12 -43.99
CA MET A 1 26.36 2.87 -43.82
C MET A 1 26.80 2.06 -42.61
N MET A 2 28.02 1.49 -42.54
CA MET A 2 28.49 0.78 -41.33
C MET A 2 29.04 1.73 -40.25
N SER A 3 29.75 2.79 -40.66
CA SER A 3 30.30 3.79 -39.75
C SER A 3 29.19 4.56 -39.01
N ASP A 4 28.09 4.88 -39.70
CA ASP A 4 26.96 5.59 -39.11
C ASP A 4 26.25 4.70 -38.08
N LEU A 5 26.07 3.41 -38.38
CA LEU A 5 25.49 2.44 -37.44
C LEU A 5 26.34 2.32 -36.16
N ILE A 6 27.66 2.27 -36.28
CA ILE A 6 28.57 2.24 -35.12
C ILE A 6 28.49 3.56 -34.35
N ALA A 7 28.44 4.70 -35.05
CA ALA A 7 28.33 6.02 -34.45
C ALA A 7 27.03 6.20 -33.65
N ASP A 8 25.93 5.59 -34.09
CA ASP A 8 24.64 5.61 -33.39
C ASP A 8 24.60 4.61 -32.23
N MET A 9 25.14 3.40 -32.42
CA MET A 9 25.06 2.33 -31.42
C MET A 9 26.05 2.50 -30.27
N TYR A 10 27.23 3.09 -30.52
CA TYR A 10 28.26 3.22 -29.49
C TYR A 10 27.82 4.06 -28.28
N PRO A 11 27.23 5.26 -28.44
CA PRO A 11 26.70 6.03 -27.32
C PRO A 11 25.55 5.30 -26.61
N ALA A 12 24.64 4.69 -27.36
CA ALA A 12 23.52 3.94 -26.78
C ALA A 12 23.99 2.74 -25.95
N ALA A 13 25.06 2.06 -26.37
CA ALA A 13 25.68 0.98 -25.62
C ALA A 13 26.28 1.49 -24.29
N LEU A 14 26.95 2.65 -24.32
CA LEU A 14 27.48 3.29 -23.11
C LEU A 14 26.37 3.69 -22.13
N ASP A 15 25.24 4.23 -22.61
CA ASP A 15 24.08 4.57 -21.80
C ASP A 15 23.42 3.34 -21.15
N CYS A 16 23.59 2.16 -21.76
CA CYS A 16 23.16 0.87 -21.21
C CYS A 16 24.20 0.26 -20.24
N GLY A 17 25.34 0.93 -20.02
CA GLY A 17 26.42 0.47 -19.15
C GLY A 17 27.37 -0.54 -19.78
N ILE A 18 27.36 -0.70 -21.12
CA ILE A 18 28.30 -1.58 -21.83
C ILE A 18 29.63 -0.83 -21.95
N PRO A 19 30.74 -1.32 -21.36
CA PRO A 19 32.01 -0.61 -21.44
C PRO A 19 32.63 -0.69 -22.85
N PRO A 20 33.55 0.23 -23.21
CA PRO A 20 34.16 0.26 -24.54
C PRO A 20 34.81 -1.06 -24.95
N GLU A 21 35.53 -1.75 -24.06
CA GLU A 21 36.15 -3.04 -24.36
C GLU A 21 35.12 -4.12 -24.73
N GLU A 22 33.95 -4.10 -24.09
CA GLU A 22 32.85 -5.01 -24.41
C GLU A 22 32.20 -4.65 -25.74
N PHE A 23 32.03 -3.35 -26.01
CA PHE A 23 31.49 -2.90 -27.29
C PHE A 23 32.31 -3.40 -28.49
N TRP A 24 33.63 -3.29 -28.43
CA TRP A 24 34.51 -3.70 -29.53
C TRP A 24 34.74 -5.21 -29.60
N SER A 25 34.41 -5.96 -28.55
CA SER A 25 34.57 -7.42 -28.51
C SER A 25 33.30 -8.18 -28.91
N TYR A 26 32.12 -7.58 -28.74
CA TYR A 26 30.87 -8.16 -29.21
C TYR A 26 30.58 -7.85 -30.68
N SER A 27 29.74 -8.70 -31.29
CA SER A 27 29.13 -8.38 -32.58
C SER A 27 28.08 -7.28 -32.42
N LEU A 28 27.84 -6.52 -33.48
CA LEU A 28 26.78 -5.49 -33.50
C LEU A 28 25.39 -6.06 -33.18
N ALA A 29 25.14 -7.34 -33.52
CA ALA A 29 23.88 -8.00 -33.17
C ALA A 29 23.76 -8.21 -31.66
N GLU A 30 24.81 -8.67 -30.99
CA GLU A 30 24.82 -8.84 -29.52
C GLU A 30 24.71 -7.51 -28.78
N ILE A 31 25.33 -6.44 -29.31
CA ILE A 31 25.17 -5.10 -28.76
C ILE A 31 23.71 -4.64 -28.87
N ARG A 32 23.09 -4.82 -30.04
CA ARG A 32 21.66 -4.48 -30.22
C ARG A 32 20.78 -5.26 -29.26
N ASP A 33 20.98 -6.57 -29.12
CA ASP A 33 20.17 -7.41 -28.24
C ASP A 33 20.30 -6.98 -26.77
N ARG A 34 21.50 -6.56 -26.34
CA ARG A 34 21.72 -6.00 -25.00
C ARG A 34 21.01 -4.66 -24.81
N ILE A 35 21.12 -3.74 -25.77
CA ILE A 35 20.43 -2.44 -25.73
C ILE A 35 18.92 -2.65 -25.64
N GLU A 36 18.35 -3.52 -26.47
CA GLU A 36 16.92 -3.83 -26.46
C GLU A 36 16.47 -4.48 -25.14
N SER A 37 17.30 -5.36 -24.56
CA SER A 37 17.04 -5.94 -23.24
C SER A 37 17.03 -4.87 -22.14
N TYR A 38 18.00 -3.96 -22.16
CA TYR A 38 18.07 -2.83 -21.24
C TYR A 38 16.83 -1.94 -21.37
N GLU A 39 16.44 -1.57 -22.58
CA GLU A 39 15.24 -0.76 -22.80
C GLU A 39 13.96 -1.43 -22.28
N ARG A 40 13.80 -2.75 -22.50
CA ARG A 40 12.63 -3.50 -21.99
C ARG A 40 12.57 -3.46 -20.47
N THR A 41 13.72 -3.66 -19.82
CA THR A 41 13.84 -3.64 -18.37
C THR A 41 13.56 -2.24 -17.82
N ARG A 42 14.24 -1.22 -18.36
CA ARG A 42 14.06 0.18 -17.98
C ARG A 42 12.61 0.65 -18.17
N ARG A 43 11.97 0.32 -19.30
CA ARG A 43 10.55 0.66 -19.54
C ARG A 43 9.63 -0.03 -18.54
N ARG A 44 9.93 -1.28 -18.14
CA ARG A 44 9.15 -1.99 -17.13
C ARG A 44 9.28 -1.33 -15.76
N GLU A 45 10.50 -0.97 -15.36
CA GLU A 45 10.80 -0.28 -14.10
C GLU A 45 10.15 1.10 -14.04
N GLU A 46 10.27 1.90 -15.10
CA GLU A 46 9.65 3.23 -15.18
C GLU A 46 8.13 3.14 -15.08
N LYS A 47 7.51 2.19 -15.78
CA LYS A 47 6.06 1.94 -15.65
C LYS A 47 5.67 1.56 -14.24
N GLN A 48 6.41 0.66 -13.59
CA GLN A 48 6.16 0.28 -12.20
C GLN A 48 6.29 1.48 -11.26
N ARG A 49 7.31 2.31 -11.45
CA ARG A 49 7.52 3.54 -10.68
C ARG A 49 6.34 4.51 -10.81
N ILE A 50 5.87 4.75 -12.04
CA ILE A 50 4.72 5.63 -12.29
C ILE A 50 3.46 5.08 -11.62
N LEU A 51 3.22 3.76 -11.71
CA LEU A 51 2.09 3.13 -11.03
C LEU A 51 2.16 3.32 -9.52
N TYR A 52 3.32 3.10 -8.89
CA TYR A 52 3.49 3.32 -7.45
C TYR A 52 3.25 4.78 -7.04
N ILE A 53 3.72 5.74 -7.83
CA ILE A 53 3.48 7.16 -7.56
C ILE A 53 1.99 7.49 -7.68
N ASN A 54 1.33 6.97 -8.70
CA ASN A 54 -0.10 7.17 -8.90
C ASN A 54 -0.94 6.57 -7.76
N ASP A 55 -0.61 5.35 -7.33
CA ASP A 55 -1.29 4.68 -6.22
C ASP A 55 -1.08 5.45 -4.91
N LEU A 56 0.15 5.92 -4.64
CA LEU A 56 0.45 6.75 -3.48
C LEU A 56 -0.34 8.07 -3.49
N ALA A 57 -0.42 8.75 -4.64
CA ALA A 57 -1.20 9.98 -4.77
C ALA A 57 -2.69 9.74 -4.50
N GLY A 58 -3.24 8.63 -5.00
CA GLY A 58 -4.61 8.21 -4.70
C GLY A 58 -4.85 7.95 -3.21
N LEU A 59 -3.93 7.23 -2.56
CA LEU A 59 -4.00 6.97 -1.12
C LEU A 59 -3.96 8.28 -0.31
N ILE A 60 -3.03 9.20 -0.63
CA ILE A 60 -2.97 10.52 0.03
C ILE A 60 -4.31 11.25 -0.11
N GLY A 61 -4.91 11.23 -1.30
CA GLY A 61 -6.23 11.81 -1.54
C GLY A 61 -7.32 11.23 -0.64
N LEU A 62 -7.36 9.90 -0.48
CA LEU A 62 -8.32 9.23 0.42
C LEU A 62 -8.09 9.60 1.89
N TYR A 63 -6.83 9.66 2.33
CA TYR A 63 -6.50 10.09 3.69
C TYR A 63 -6.91 11.54 3.95
N MET A 64 -6.73 12.44 2.97
CA MET A 64 -7.20 13.82 3.05
C MET A 64 -8.72 13.90 3.12
N GLN A 65 -9.43 13.12 2.30
CA GLN A 65 -10.90 13.06 2.33
C GLN A 65 -11.41 12.58 3.70
N ARG A 66 -10.70 11.63 4.33
CA ARG A 66 -11.07 11.08 5.64
C ARG A 66 -11.04 12.10 6.79
N LEU A 67 -10.35 13.24 6.60
CA LEU A 67 -10.40 14.36 7.54
C LEU A 67 -11.77 15.05 7.56
N PHE A 68 -12.51 14.97 6.45
CA PHE A 68 -13.84 15.57 6.28
C PHE A 68 -14.95 14.53 6.43
N ASP A 69 -14.72 13.29 6.01
CA ASP A 69 -15.68 12.19 6.09
C ASP A 69 -15.03 10.93 6.70
N LYS A 70 -15.44 10.58 7.93
CA LYS A 70 -14.84 9.46 8.68
C LYS A 70 -15.16 8.09 8.09
N ASP A 71 -16.17 8.00 7.24
CA ASP A 71 -16.66 6.74 6.69
C ASP A 71 -15.96 6.35 5.37
N VAL A 72 -15.05 7.20 4.87
CA VAL A 72 -14.25 6.91 3.67
C VAL A 72 -13.36 5.67 3.90
N PRO A 73 -13.56 4.57 3.16
CA PRO A 73 -12.73 3.38 3.30
C PRO A 73 -11.34 3.63 2.76
N ILE A 74 -10.32 3.26 3.54
CA ILE A 74 -8.93 3.28 3.09
C ILE A 74 -8.55 1.85 2.68
N PRO A 75 -8.18 1.62 1.42
CA PRO A 75 -7.79 0.30 0.96
C PRO A 75 -6.51 -0.15 1.67
N GLN A 76 -6.45 -1.43 2.00
CA GLN A 76 -5.33 -2.02 2.72
C GLN A 76 -4.35 -2.70 1.77
N PRO A 77 -3.04 -2.78 2.10
CA PRO A 77 -2.03 -3.38 1.20
C PRO A 77 -2.35 -4.82 0.77
N TRP A 78 -2.98 -5.61 1.65
CA TRP A 78 -3.37 -7.00 1.35
C TRP A 78 -4.59 -7.14 0.42
N GLU A 79 -5.30 -6.06 0.11
CA GLU A 79 -6.37 -6.08 -0.89
C GLU A 79 -5.81 -6.06 -2.31
N GLN A 80 -4.69 -5.34 -2.50
CA GLN A 80 -4.01 -5.24 -3.79
C GLN A 80 -2.99 -6.37 -3.98
N HIS A 81 -2.29 -6.76 -2.92
CA HIS A 81 -1.24 -7.78 -2.95
C HIS A 81 -1.45 -8.86 -1.88
N PRO A 82 -2.53 -9.64 -1.96
CA PRO A 82 -2.91 -10.59 -0.92
C PRO A 82 -1.83 -11.65 -0.67
N ALA A 83 -1.09 -12.08 -1.68
CA ALA A 83 -0.03 -13.07 -1.53
C ALA A 83 1.17 -12.56 -0.72
N LEU A 84 1.45 -11.25 -0.75
CA LEU A 84 2.61 -10.66 -0.08
C LEU A 84 2.34 -10.31 1.39
N PHE A 85 1.08 -10.04 1.75
CA PHE A 85 0.70 -9.47 3.05
C PHE A 85 -0.24 -10.37 3.88
N GLN A 86 -0.17 -11.69 3.69
CA GLN A 86 -1.07 -12.63 4.38
C GLN A 86 -0.89 -12.60 5.91
N ALA A 87 0.36 -12.52 6.38
CA ALA A 87 0.68 -12.52 7.80
C ALA A 87 0.20 -11.23 8.48
N GLU A 88 0.37 -10.09 7.81
CA GLU A 88 -0.07 -8.77 8.25
C GLU A 88 -1.59 -8.71 8.33
N LYS A 89 -2.28 -9.25 7.32
CA LYS A 89 -3.74 -9.35 7.32
C LYS A 89 -4.23 -10.19 8.51
N ALA A 90 -3.63 -11.36 8.74
CA ALA A 90 -4.03 -12.23 9.86
C ALA A 90 -3.85 -11.53 11.22
N ARG A 91 -2.72 -10.85 11.43
CA ARG A 91 -2.47 -10.07 12.65
C ARG A 91 -3.47 -8.93 12.82
N TYR A 92 -3.73 -8.19 11.75
CA TYR A 92 -4.70 -7.10 11.76
C TYR A 92 -6.11 -7.59 12.11
N GLU A 93 -6.55 -8.71 11.54
CA GLU A 93 -7.85 -9.29 11.85
C GLU A 93 -7.95 -9.74 13.31
N GLU A 94 -6.89 -10.32 13.88
CA GLU A 94 -6.84 -10.74 15.28
C GLU A 94 -6.93 -9.55 16.24
N THR A 95 -6.11 -8.51 16.02
CA THR A 95 -6.14 -7.29 16.85
C THR A 95 -7.48 -6.58 16.73
N HIS A 96 -8.01 -6.44 15.51
CA HIS A 96 -9.29 -5.80 15.27
C HIS A 96 -10.45 -6.55 15.95
N ARG A 97 -10.45 -7.89 15.90
CA ARG A 97 -11.44 -8.72 16.62
C ARG A 97 -11.32 -8.52 18.14
N ALA A 98 -10.11 -8.48 18.68
CA ALA A 98 -9.88 -8.27 20.11
C ALA A 98 -10.38 -6.88 20.56
N GLU A 99 -10.08 -5.82 19.81
CA GLU A 99 -10.56 -4.46 20.08
C GLU A 99 -12.08 -4.37 20.03
N MET A 100 -12.71 -4.99 19.04
CA MET A 100 -14.17 -5.00 18.90
C MET A 100 -14.83 -5.75 20.06
N LEU A 101 -14.25 -6.87 20.51
CA LEU A 101 -14.72 -7.61 21.67
C LEU A 101 -14.60 -6.79 22.96
N GLU A 102 -13.49 -6.08 23.13
CA GLU A 102 -13.25 -5.22 24.29
C GLU A 102 -14.25 -4.06 24.32
N LYS A 103 -14.44 -3.35 23.20
CA LYS A 103 -15.46 -2.29 23.05
C LYS A 103 -16.85 -2.82 23.41
N ALA A 104 -17.24 -3.97 22.87
CA ALA A 104 -18.54 -4.58 23.18
C ALA A 104 -18.68 -4.94 24.67
N ARG A 105 -17.61 -5.43 25.31
CA ARG A 105 -17.59 -5.71 26.75
C ARG A 105 -17.75 -4.43 27.56
N ASN A 106 -17.06 -3.35 27.19
CA ASN A 106 -17.14 -2.06 27.87
C ASN A 106 -18.52 -1.42 27.72
N SER A 107 -19.10 -1.42 26.52
CA SER A 107 -20.48 -0.95 26.28
C SER A 107 -21.52 -1.72 27.11
N ARG A 108 -21.37 -3.04 27.25
CA ARG A 108 -22.26 -3.86 28.12
C ARG A 108 -22.12 -3.49 29.59
N LYS A 109 -20.89 -3.25 30.08
CA LYS A 109 -20.65 -2.82 31.46
C LYS A 109 -21.28 -1.46 31.73
N GLU A 110 -21.07 -0.49 30.85
CA GLU A 110 -21.64 0.85 30.96
C GLU A 110 -23.18 0.81 30.97
N TYR A 111 -23.77 0.00 30.08
CA TYR A 111 -25.23 -0.20 30.06
C TYR A 111 -25.74 -0.76 31.40
N ALA A 112 -25.09 -1.81 31.92
CA ALA A 112 -25.48 -2.42 33.20
C ALA A 112 -25.34 -1.44 34.37
N GLN A 113 -24.28 -0.62 34.38
CA GLN A 113 -24.07 0.42 35.40
C GLN A 113 -25.20 1.46 35.35
N ARG A 114 -25.49 2.03 34.18
CA ARG A 114 -26.59 2.99 33.99
C ARG A 114 -27.93 2.41 34.43
N TYR A 115 -28.21 1.14 34.08
CA TYR A 115 -29.43 0.47 34.49
C TYR A 115 -29.54 0.30 36.01
N ASN A 116 -28.44 -0.09 36.65
CA ASN A 116 -28.39 -0.25 38.10
C ASN A 116 -28.56 1.09 38.83
N GLU A 117 -27.92 2.16 38.35
CA GLU A 117 -28.11 3.52 38.87
C GLU A 117 -29.56 3.97 38.77
N MET A 118 -30.20 3.76 37.62
CA MET A 118 -31.63 4.06 37.46
C MET A 118 -32.50 3.26 38.44
N ARG A 119 -32.17 1.98 38.67
CA ARG A 119 -32.91 1.15 39.63
C ARG A 119 -32.77 1.67 41.05
N ARG A 120 -31.55 2.02 41.49
CA ARG A 120 -31.30 2.60 42.81
C ARG A 120 -32.03 3.93 43.00
N ARG A 121 -31.99 4.81 41.99
CA ARG A 121 -32.69 6.11 42.03
C ARG A 121 -34.21 5.94 42.15
N ARG A 122 -34.80 5.00 41.40
CA ARG A 122 -36.23 4.66 41.50
C ARG A 122 -36.61 4.06 42.85
N ALA A 123 -35.72 3.27 43.46
CA ALA A 123 -35.94 2.72 44.79
C ALA A 123 -35.90 3.81 45.88
N SER A 124 -34.94 4.75 45.81
CA SER A 124 -34.84 5.91 46.71
C SER A 124 -36.11 6.77 46.69
N ILE A 125 -36.58 7.14 45.51
CA ILE A 125 -37.82 7.94 45.33
C ILE A 125 -39.05 7.21 45.91
N ARG A 126 -39.07 5.88 45.82
CA ARG A 126 -40.17 5.08 46.36
C ARG A 126 -40.11 4.97 47.88
N ALA A 127 -38.92 4.97 48.48
CA ALA A 127 -38.72 4.95 49.93
C ALA A 127 -39.04 6.28 50.61
N GLU A 128 -38.80 7.42 49.95
CA GLU A 128 -39.13 8.77 50.46
C GLU A 128 -40.64 9.09 50.42
N ARG A 129 -41.46 8.25 49.78
CA ARG A 129 -42.92 8.42 49.64
C ARG A 129 -43.74 7.67 50.69
N TRP A 130 -43.11 7.00 51.65
CA TRP A 130 -43.75 6.28 52.77
C TRP A 130 -43.24 6.78 54.11
#